data_AF-A0A450YC38-F1
#
_entry.id   AF-A0A450YC38-F1
#
_cell.length_a   1.000
_cell.length_b   1.000
_cell.length_c   1.000
_cell.angle_alpha   90.00
_cell.angle_beta   90.00
_cell.angle_gamma   90.00
#
_symmetry.space_group_name_H-M   'P 1'
#
loop_
_entity.id
_entity.type
_entity.pdbx_description
1 polymer ?
#
loop_
_entity_poly.entity_id
_entity_poly.type
_entity_poly.pdbx_seq_one_letter_code
_entity_poly.pdbx_strand_id
1 'polypeptide(L)'
;MGNTGSACGGCDANGGLFSDQYIAFAQRRAGPKNSIPLLLFDPGRDLWRSGPHQTKNLHYRMKKTARKLGSKPKKQASPFVKWAGGKRHLIPEILTRLPASFGTYYEPFVGGGAVFFALADRISQAILSDSNAELIRAYRIIKENPEALMEELESHRKAHARDASYYYQVRDQYNAPPNDSGDEPASVARFIYLNKTCYNGLYRVNSRGKFNVPKGRYANPTIYSKENILTVSEALKNATLYTRDFEEIDPQPVDFIYCDPPYDDTFDSYAAGGFGEMEQRRLRDCMDRWREKGCHVLLSNSDTPLIRRLYEEYRIEEVVAPRHINSKADRRGMTVELLVMGSDD
;
A
#
# COMPACT_ATOMS: atom_id res chain seq x y z
N MET A 1 -21.25 -68.10 29.99
CA MET A 1 -22.20 -68.05 28.86
C MET A 1 -22.82 -66.65 28.87
N GLY A 2 -22.67 -65.73 27.93
CA GLY A 2 -21.95 -65.63 26.66
C GLY A 2 -21.72 -64.13 26.37
N ASN A 3 -20.79 -63.86 25.46
CA ASN A 3 -20.10 -62.59 25.22
C ASN A 3 -20.53 -61.99 23.85
N THR A 4 -20.12 -60.74 23.60
CA THR A 4 -19.84 -60.01 22.32
C THR A 4 -20.85 -59.02 21.68
N GLY A 5 -20.38 -57.74 21.62
CA GLY A 5 -20.44 -56.78 20.50
C GLY A 5 -21.56 -55.71 20.51
N SER A 6 -21.39 -54.45 20.09
CA SER A 6 -20.25 -53.58 19.76
C SER A 6 -20.77 -52.15 19.45
N ALA A 7 -20.04 -51.12 19.89
CA ALA A 7 -19.73 -49.80 19.28
C ALA A 7 -20.78 -48.73 18.82
N CYS A 8 -20.40 -47.47 19.12
CA CYS A 8 -20.46 -46.22 18.31
C CYS A 8 -21.52 -45.10 18.56
N GLY A 9 -20.98 -43.87 18.72
CA GLY A 9 -21.56 -42.57 18.25
C GLY A 9 -22.01 -41.60 19.36
N GLY A 10 -21.50 -40.39 19.54
CA GLY A 10 -20.47 -39.59 18.87
C GLY A 10 -20.22 -38.30 19.67
N CYS A 11 -18.95 -37.88 19.75
CA CYS A 11 -18.51 -36.58 20.24
C CYS A 11 -17.96 -35.81 19.04
N ASP A 12 -18.49 -34.61 18.74
CA ASP A 12 -17.89 -33.72 17.75
C ASP A 12 -17.12 -32.59 18.42
N ALA A 13 -15.88 -32.46 17.96
CA ALA A 13 -14.87 -31.50 18.33
C ALA A 13 -14.87 -30.34 17.34
N ASN A 14 -14.69 -29.10 17.83
CA ASN A 14 -14.06 -28.02 17.05
C ASN A 14 -13.67 -26.86 17.98
N GLY A 15 -12.39 -26.83 18.36
CA GLY A 15 -11.80 -25.72 19.13
C GLY A 15 -10.28 -25.65 19.11
N GLY A 16 -9.60 -26.45 18.27
CA GLY A 16 -8.15 -26.69 18.36
C GLY A 16 -7.28 -26.17 17.21
N LEU A 17 -7.83 -25.60 16.13
CA LEU A 17 -7.05 -25.37 14.90
C LEU A 17 -6.28 -24.03 14.83
N PHE A 18 -6.59 -23.05 15.68
CA PHE A 18 -6.00 -21.70 15.59
C PHE A 18 -4.67 -21.52 16.34
N SER A 19 -4.37 -22.34 17.36
CA SER A 19 -3.13 -22.18 18.16
C SER A 19 -1.91 -22.75 17.46
N ASP A 20 -2.06 -23.91 16.81
CA ASP A 20 -0.93 -24.70 16.36
C ASP A 20 -0.32 -24.14 15.07
N GLN A 21 -1.15 -23.54 14.21
CA GLN A 21 -0.68 -22.79 13.03
C GLN A 21 0.12 -21.53 13.42
N TYR A 22 -0.25 -20.88 14.53
CA TYR A 22 0.43 -19.68 15.02
C TYR A 22 1.79 -19.98 15.67
N ILE A 23 1.88 -21.13 16.36
CA ILE A 23 3.13 -21.62 16.95
C ILE A 23 4.10 -22.10 15.85
N ALA A 24 3.60 -22.80 14.83
CA ALA A 24 4.40 -23.21 13.68
C ALA A 24 4.93 -22.00 12.88
N PHE A 25 4.13 -20.92 12.77
CA PHE A 25 4.55 -19.66 12.14
C PHE A 25 5.66 -18.95 12.95
N ALA A 26 5.55 -18.93 14.27
CA ALA A 26 6.55 -18.30 15.14
C ALA A 26 7.90 -19.03 15.13
N GLN A 27 7.90 -20.37 15.03
CA GLN A 27 9.12 -21.18 14.98
C GLN A 27 9.88 -21.04 13.65
N ARG A 28 9.19 -20.86 12.51
CA ARG A 28 9.84 -20.69 11.20
C ARG A 28 10.56 -19.34 11.02
N ARG A 29 10.23 -18.32 11.82
CA ARG A 29 10.86 -16.99 11.77
C ARG A 29 12.19 -16.90 12.53
N ALA A 30 12.47 -17.83 13.43
CA ALA A 30 13.74 -17.88 14.14
C ALA A 30 14.73 -18.73 13.32
N GLY A 31 15.53 -18.07 12.47
CA GLY A 31 16.67 -18.74 11.83
C GLY A 31 17.62 -19.38 12.87
N PRO A 32 18.46 -20.33 12.47
CA PRO A 32 19.18 -21.26 13.37
C PRO A 32 20.18 -20.64 14.36
N LYS A 33 20.28 -19.31 14.46
CA LYS A 33 21.18 -18.61 15.37
C LYS A 33 20.51 -17.85 16.52
N ASN A 34 19.19 -17.86 16.65
CA ASN A 34 18.49 -17.27 17.79
C ASN A 34 17.52 -18.27 18.42
N SER A 35 18.05 -19.20 19.21
CA SER A 35 17.26 -20.01 20.13
C SER A 35 16.69 -19.12 21.22
N ILE A 36 15.41 -18.78 21.11
CA ILE A 36 14.63 -18.22 22.22
C ILE A 36 14.56 -19.32 23.29
N PRO A 37 14.97 -19.10 24.55
CA PRO A 37 14.81 -20.11 25.58
C PRO A 37 13.32 -20.35 25.79
N LEU A 38 12.90 -21.59 25.51
CA LEU A 38 11.61 -22.15 25.87
C LEU A 38 11.50 -22.09 27.41
N LEU A 39 10.87 -21.04 27.94
CA LEU A 39 10.54 -20.96 29.36
C LEU A 39 9.01 -20.99 29.53
N LEU A 40 8.58 -22.23 29.81
CA LEU A 40 7.47 -22.63 30.68
C LEU A 40 6.04 -22.46 30.14
N PHE A 41 5.62 -23.45 29.35
CA PHE A 41 4.27 -23.99 29.44
C PHE A 41 4.34 -25.28 30.28
N ASP A 42 3.84 -25.21 31.51
CA ASP A 42 3.56 -26.36 32.36
C ASP A 42 2.08 -26.72 32.17
N PRO A 43 1.73 -27.84 31.49
CA PRO A 43 0.36 -28.15 31.10
C PRO A 43 -0.43 -28.81 32.24
N GLY A 44 -0.32 -28.28 33.46
CA GLY A 44 -0.81 -28.93 34.69
C GLY A 44 -1.59 -28.04 35.66
N ARG A 45 -2.09 -26.86 35.26
CA ARG A 45 -2.97 -26.06 36.13
C ARG A 45 -4.24 -25.60 35.43
N ASP A 46 -5.36 -26.03 35.97
CA ASP A 46 -6.72 -25.59 35.69
C ASP A 46 -6.85 -24.06 35.66
N LEU A 47 -6.80 -23.48 34.46
CA LEU A 47 -7.11 -22.07 34.23
C LEU A 47 -8.00 -21.93 32.98
N TRP A 48 -9.06 -22.73 32.89
CA TRP A 48 -10.13 -22.51 31.90
C TRP A 48 -11.47 -22.26 32.58
N ARG A 49 -11.50 -21.22 33.41
CA ARG A 49 -12.71 -20.42 33.68
C ARG A 49 -12.29 -18.97 33.89
N SER A 50 -12.48 -18.10 32.88
CA SER A 50 -12.93 -16.69 33.02
C SER A 50 -12.52 -15.74 31.87
N GLY A 51 -13.52 -15.16 31.21
CA GLY A 51 -13.71 -13.70 31.05
C GLY A 51 -12.87 -12.88 30.03
N PRO A 52 -13.47 -11.91 29.30
CA PRO A 52 -12.80 -11.04 28.29
C PRO A 52 -11.69 -10.10 28.82
N HIS A 53 -11.40 -10.11 30.12
CA HIS A 53 -10.45 -9.18 30.75
C HIS A 53 -8.98 -9.64 30.70
N GLN A 54 -8.68 -10.91 30.37
CA GLN A 54 -7.29 -11.39 30.31
C GLN A 54 -6.59 -11.20 28.96
N THR A 55 -7.31 -11.08 27.83
CA THR A 55 -6.71 -10.85 26.50
C THR A 55 -6.00 -9.49 26.40
N LYS A 56 -6.52 -8.45 27.07
CA LYS A 56 -5.86 -7.13 27.20
C LYS A 56 -4.53 -7.21 27.96
N ASN A 57 -4.42 -8.12 28.94
CA ASN A 57 -3.21 -8.32 29.74
C ASN A 57 -2.10 -9.04 28.96
N LEU A 58 -2.46 -9.96 28.06
CA LEU A 58 -1.50 -10.64 27.19
C LEU A 58 -0.90 -9.67 26.15
N HIS A 59 -1.74 -8.86 25.50
CA HIS A 59 -1.30 -7.87 24.53
C HIS A 59 -0.41 -6.78 25.18
N TYR A 60 -0.73 -6.38 26.42
CA TYR A 60 0.09 -5.45 27.20
C TYR A 60 1.44 -6.06 27.60
N ARG A 61 1.47 -7.33 28.04
CA ARG A 61 2.71 -8.04 28.38
C ARG A 61 3.60 -8.25 27.15
N MET A 62 3.05 -8.59 25.99
CA MET A 62 3.81 -8.72 24.74
C MET A 62 4.47 -7.39 24.30
N LYS A 63 3.76 -6.26 24.38
CA LYS A 63 4.34 -4.93 24.11
C LYS A 63 5.45 -4.57 25.08
N LYS A 64 5.33 -4.97 26.35
CA LYS A 64 6.32 -4.71 27.40
C LYS A 64 7.58 -5.58 27.22
N THR A 65 7.42 -6.83 26.79
CA THR A 65 8.53 -7.74 26.46
C THR A 65 9.26 -7.31 25.18
N ALA A 66 8.53 -6.88 24.14
CA ALA A 66 9.12 -6.31 22.92
C ALA A 66 9.92 -5.02 23.19
N ARG A 67 9.45 -4.17 24.12
CA ARG A 67 10.21 -2.99 24.60
C ARG A 67 11.48 -3.36 25.40
N LYS A 68 11.49 -4.53 26.06
CA LYS A 68 12.63 -5.03 26.84
C LYS A 68 13.72 -5.65 25.95
N LEU A 69 13.36 -6.10 24.75
CA LEU A 69 14.24 -6.67 23.72
C LEU A 69 14.81 -5.59 22.77
N GLY A 70 15.24 -4.44 23.29
CA GLY A 70 16.25 -3.53 22.70
C GLY A 70 16.10 -2.95 21.28
N SER A 71 15.27 -3.48 20.38
CA SER A 71 15.12 -2.97 19.03
C SER A 71 14.02 -1.91 19.03
N LYS A 72 14.41 -0.66 18.76
CA LYS A 72 13.43 0.33 18.29
C LYS A 72 12.76 -0.28 17.05
N PRO A 73 11.42 -0.22 16.92
CA PRO A 73 10.78 -0.67 15.68
C PRO A 73 11.43 0.10 14.52
N LYS A 74 11.98 -0.63 13.55
CA LYS A 74 12.54 -0.04 12.33
C LYS A 74 11.45 0.83 11.73
N LYS A 75 11.72 2.13 11.55
CA LYS A 75 10.70 3.02 10.99
C LYS A 75 10.49 2.65 9.53
N GLN A 76 9.24 2.37 9.19
CA GLN A 76 8.84 1.92 7.87
C GLN A 76 8.61 3.14 6.97
N ALA A 77 9.05 3.04 5.72
CA ALA A 77 8.76 4.03 4.70
C ALA A 77 7.23 4.18 4.53
N SER A 78 6.79 5.36 4.11
CA SER A 78 5.38 5.61 3.84
C SER A 78 5.21 6.62 2.70
N PRO A 79 4.03 6.63 2.02
CA PRO A 79 3.79 7.53 0.90
C PRO A 79 4.15 8.98 1.21
N PHE A 80 5.06 9.55 0.42
CA PHE A 80 5.58 10.91 0.60
C PHE A 80 4.61 11.99 0.11
N VAL A 81 3.66 11.65 -0.77
CA VAL A 81 2.55 12.51 -1.21
C VAL A 81 1.19 11.96 -0.78
N LYS A 82 0.17 12.83 -0.77
CA LYS A 82 -1.23 12.39 -0.77
C LYS A 82 -1.59 12.04 -2.21
N TRP A 83 -2.13 10.85 -2.41
CA TRP A 83 -2.53 10.37 -3.73
C TRP A 83 -3.95 9.83 -3.64
N ALA A 84 -4.76 10.10 -4.66
CA ALA A 84 -6.10 9.52 -4.74
C ALA A 84 -6.00 7.99 -4.80
N GLY A 85 -6.96 7.29 -4.20
CA GLY A 85 -6.97 5.82 -4.17
C GLY A 85 -5.97 5.18 -3.20
N GLY A 86 -5.27 5.93 -2.35
CA GLY A 86 -4.22 5.39 -1.47
C GLY A 86 -4.67 4.20 -0.60
N LYS A 87 -4.03 3.04 -0.81
CA LYS A 87 -4.42 1.71 -0.30
C LYS A 87 -4.06 1.39 1.14
N ARG A 88 -3.81 2.39 1.99
CA ARG A 88 -3.34 2.15 3.37
C ARG A 88 -4.29 1.27 4.18
N HIS A 89 -5.60 1.39 3.95
CA HIS A 89 -6.62 0.58 4.63
C HIS A 89 -6.70 -0.86 4.13
N LEU A 90 -6.32 -1.13 2.88
CA LEU A 90 -6.31 -2.49 2.31
C LEU A 90 -5.02 -3.26 2.62
N ILE A 91 -3.96 -2.61 3.10
CA ILE A 91 -2.67 -3.28 3.39
C ILE A 91 -2.84 -4.56 4.23
N PRO A 92 -3.61 -4.60 5.34
CA PRO A 92 -3.76 -5.83 6.12
C PRO A 92 -4.32 -6.99 5.32
N GLU A 93 -5.31 -6.72 4.46
CA GLU A 93 -5.98 -7.71 3.62
C GLU A 93 -5.11 -8.14 2.43
N ILE A 94 -4.34 -7.21 1.86
CA ILE A 94 -3.36 -7.54 0.82
C ILE A 94 -2.28 -8.46 1.42
N LEU A 95 -1.77 -8.15 2.60
CA LEU A 95 -0.69 -8.91 3.24
C LEU A 95 -1.05 -10.37 3.52
N THR A 96 -2.32 -10.68 3.81
CA THR A 96 -2.79 -12.05 4.06
C THR A 96 -2.96 -12.88 2.78
N ARG A 97 -2.99 -12.22 1.61
CA ARG A 97 -3.20 -12.83 0.28
C ARG A 97 -1.94 -12.82 -0.58
N LEU A 98 -0.79 -12.47 0.01
CA LEU A 98 0.47 -12.54 -0.70
C LEU A 98 0.91 -13.99 -0.89
N PRO A 99 1.53 -14.32 -2.02
CA PRO A 99 2.18 -15.60 -2.16
C PRO A 99 3.28 -15.76 -1.09
N ALA A 100 3.53 -17.02 -0.69
CA ALA A 100 4.52 -17.34 0.34
C ALA A 100 5.92 -16.81 -0.01
N SER A 101 6.26 -16.86 -1.31
CA SER A 101 7.44 -16.28 -1.92
C SER A 101 7.10 -15.81 -3.33
N PHE A 102 7.82 -14.81 -3.82
CA PHE A 102 7.72 -14.32 -5.19
C PHE A 102 9.10 -13.85 -5.67
N GLY A 103 9.26 -13.75 -6.98
CA GLY A 103 10.44 -13.17 -7.63
C GLY A 103 10.47 -11.64 -7.53
N THR A 104 10.47 -10.98 -8.68
CA THR A 104 10.39 -9.52 -8.80
C THR A 104 8.99 -9.04 -8.45
N TYR A 105 8.91 -7.94 -7.71
CA TYR A 105 7.66 -7.23 -7.44
C TYR A 105 7.37 -6.20 -8.53
N TYR A 106 6.16 -6.21 -9.07
CA TYR A 106 5.68 -5.20 -10.02
C TYR A 106 4.49 -4.44 -9.42
N GLU A 107 4.52 -3.12 -9.57
CA GLU A 107 3.37 -2.25 -9.27
C GLU A 107 3.20 -1.27 -10.44
N PRO A 108 2.44 -1.65 -11.49
CA PRO A 108 2.30 -0.84 -12.71
C PRO A 108 1.48 0.44 -12.52
N PHE A 109 0.80 0.57 -11.38
CA PHE A 109 0.01 1.72 -10.95
C PHE A 109 0.46 2.18 -9.56
N VAL A 110 1.75 2.49 -9.41
CA VAL A 110 2.35 2.71 -8.08
C VAL A 110 1.66 3.82 -7.30
N GLY A 111 1.21 4.91 -7.94
CA GLY A 111 0.56 6.01 -7.26
C GLY A 111 1.33 6.50 -6.03
N GLY A 112 0.71 6.43 -4.85
CA GLY A 112 1.40 6.77 -3.58
C GLY A 112 2.39 5.71 -3.07
N GLY A 113 2.41 4.51 -3.64
CA GLY A 113 3.28 3.38 -3.28
C GLY A 113 2.98 2.76 -1.93
N ALA A 114 1.73 2.87 -1.45
CA ALA A 114 1.37 2.40 -0.10
C ALA A 114 1.63 0.89 0.07
N VAL A 115 1.37 0.10 -0.97
CA VAL A 115 1.59 -1.34 -0.97
C VAL A 115 3.08 -1.65 -1.09
N PHE A 116 3.79 -1.08 -2.08
CA PHE A 116 5.25 -1.18 -2.15
C PHE A 116 5.95 -0.91 -0.80
N PHE A 117 5.66 0.22 -0.14
CA PHE A 117 6.32 0.55 1.13
C PHE A 117 5.94 -0.41 2.27
N ALA A 118 4.74 -0.98 2.26
CA ALA A 118 4.34 -2.02 3.20
C ALA A 118 5.13 -3.32 3.01
N LEU A 119 5.55 -3.59 1.77
CA LEU A 119 6.26 -4.80 1.35
C LEU A 119 7.77 -4.63 1.21
N ALA A 120 8.31 -3.42 1.35
CA ALA A 120 9.69 -3.11 1.04
C ALA A 120 10.72 -4.08 1.68
N ASP A 121 10.52 -4.49 2.94
CA ASP A 121 11.41 -5.44 3.64
C ASP A 121 11.32 -6.90 3.11
N ARG A 122 10.31 -7.22 2.29
CA ARG A 122 10.10 -8.53 1.64
C ARG A 122 10.54 -8.55 0.17
N ILE A 123 10.88 -7.40 -0.40
CA ILE A 123 11.15 -7.23 -1.82
C ILE A 123 12.66 -7.20 -2.04
N SER A 124 13.18 -8.17 -2.81
CA SER A 124 14.57 -8.15 -3.29
C SER A 124 14.75 -7.22 -4.49
N GLN A 125 13.77 -7.17 -5.39
CA GLN A 125 13.76 -6.33 -6.58
C GLN A 125 12.33 -5.87 -6.89
N ALA A 126 12.17 -4.59 -7.22
CA ALA A 126 10.90 -4.01 -7.64
C ALA A 126 11.00 -3.31 -8.99
N ILE A 127 9.91 -3.35 -9.75
CA ILE A 127 9.66 -2.51 -10.92
C ILE A 127 8.37 -1.74 -10.66
N LEU A 128 8.51 -0.43 -10.48
CA LEU A 128 7.39 0.46 -10.18
C LEU A 128 7.16 1.39 -11.37
N SER A 129 5.92 1.49 -11.82
CA SER A 129 5.57 2.42 -12.88
C SER A 129 4.26 3.14 -12.61
N ASP A 130 4.09 4.25 -13.33
CA ASP A 130 2.88 5.04 -13.39
C ASP A 130 2.87 5.80 -14.72
N SER A 131 1.68 6.10 -15.23
CA SER A 131 1.50 7.01 -16.36
C SER A 131 1.92 8.46 -16.03
N ASN A 132 1.90 8.83 -14.75
CA ASN A 132 2.21 10.16 -14.29
C ASN A 132 3.73 10.40 -14.19
N ALA A 133 4.29 11.06 -15.21
CA ALA A 133 5.72 11.38 -15.29
C ALA A 133 6.24 12.21 -14.11
N GLU A 134 5.42 13.13 -13.57
CA GLU A 134 5.80 14.00 -12.46
C GLU A 134 5.95 13.21 -11.16
N LEU A 135 5.03 12.26 -10.94
CA LEU A 135 5.11 11.34 -9.80
C LEU A 135 6.37 10.45 -9.89
N ILE A 136 6.63 9.84 -11.04
CA ILE A 136 7.81 8.99 -11.23
C ILE A 136 9.11 9.79 -11.12
N ARG A 137 9.14 11.03 -11.63
CA ARG A 137 10.27 11.95 -11.40
C ARG A 137 10.49 12.21 -9.91
N ALA A 138 9.42 12.40 -9.13
CA ALA A 138 9.53 12.60 -7.69
C ALA A 138 10.12 11.37 -6.98
N TYR A 139 9.69 10.16 -7.34
CA TYR A 139 10.31 8.92 -6.84
C TYR A 139 11.81 8.87 -7.17
N ARG A 140 12.19 9.19 -8.41
CA ARG A 140 13.60 9.19 -8.86
C ARG A 140 14.45 10.17 -8.05
N ILE A 141 14.00 11.40 -7.88
CA ILE A 141 14.72 12.41 -7.09
C ILE A 141 14.82 12.03 -5.62
N ILE A 142 13.80 11.41 -5.02
CA ILE A 142 13.92 10.91 -3.64
C ILE A 142 14.95 9.76 -3.56
N LYS A 143 15.00 8.88 -4.56
CA LYS A 143 15.98 7.80 -4.64
C LYS A 143 17.41 8.33 -4.78
N GLU A 144 17.63 9.31 -5.65
CA GLU A 144 18.97 9.74 -6.07
C GLU A 144 19.51 10.94 -5.30
N ASN A 145 18.66 11.93 -4.98
CA ASN A 145 19.06 13.22 -4.41
C ASN A 145 18.19 13.64 -3.20
N PRO A 146 18.04 12.80 -2.15
CA PRO A 146 17.13 13.08 -1.04
C PRO A 146 17.55 14.32 -0.23
N GLU A 147 18.84 14.60 -0.04
CA GLU A 147 19.33 15.76 0.70
C GLU A 147 18.97 17.08 0.00
N ALA A 148 19.30 17.20 -1.29
CA ALA A 148 18.99 18.39 -2.09
C ALA A 148 17.48 18.65 -2.13
N LEU A 149 16.67 17.59 -2.27
CA LEU A 149 15.21 17.72 -2.19
C LEU A 149 14.74 18.24 -0.83
N MET A 150 15.32 17.76 0.28
CA MET A 150 14.96 18.22 1.62
C MET A 150 15.30 19.69 1.86
N GLU A 151 16.40 20.18 1.28
CA GLU A 151 16.78 21.60 1.37
C GLU A 151 15.74 22.49 0.68
N GLU A 152 15.32 22.12 -0.53
CA GLU A 152 14.27 22.82 -1.28
C GLU A 152 12.91 22.78 -0.56
N LEU A 153 12.52 21.62 -0.03
CA LEU A 153 11.29 21.48 0.75
C LEU A 153 11.30 22.31 2.04
N GLU A 154 12.46 22.43 2.69
CA GLU A 154 12.64 23.27 3.87
C GLU A 154 12.54 24.77 3.53
N SER A 155 13.08 25.17 2.37
CA SER A 155 12.90 26.53 1.83
C SER A 155 11.43 26.86 1.63
N HIS A 156 10.69 25.98 0.95
CA HIS A 156 9.24 26.13 0.76
C HIS A 156 8.48 26.18 2.09
N ARG A 157 8.85 25.35 3.08
CA ARG A 157 8.22 25.36 4.41
C ARG A 157 8.40 26.69 5.13
N LYS A 158 9.61 27.25 5.12
CA LYS A 158 9.91 28.55 5.74
C LYS A 158 9.17 29.69 5.05
N ALA A 159 9.14 29.69 3.72
CA ALA A 159 8.47 30.73 2.93
C ALA A 159 6.94 30.68 3.10
N HIS A 160 6.33 29.48 3.10
CA HIS A 160 4.90 29.30 3.32
C HIS A 160 4.43 29.83 4.68
N ALA A 161 5.25 29.67 5.72
CA ALA A 161 4.94 30.17 7.06
C ALA A 161 4.98 31.70 7.16
N ARG A 162 5.70 32.38 6.25
CA ARG A 162 5.89 33.83 6.26
C ARG A 162 4.90 34.58 5.38
N ASP A 163 4.47 33.98 4.27
CA ASP A 163 3.65 34.65 3.26
C ASP A 163 2.44 33.79 2.87
N ALA A 164 1.24 34.32 3.16
CA ALA A 164 -0.02 33.65 2.84
C ALA A 164 -0.24 33.46 1.33
N SER A 165 0.33 34.33 0.51
CA SER A 165 0.24 34.33 -0.97
C SER A 165 1.24 33.38 -1.63
N TYR A 166 2.26 32.93 -0.89
CA TYR A 166 3.36 32.09 -1.40
C TYR A 166 2.91 30.85 -2.17
N TYR A 167 1.80 30.23 -1.74
CA TYR A 167 1.18 29.11 -2.45
C TYR A 167 0.91 29.41 -3.93
N TYR A 168 0.33 30.57 -4.22
CA TYR A 168 -0.03 30.93 -5.59
C TYR A 168 1.19 31.29 -6.43
N GLN A 169 2.20 31.91 -5.83
CA GLN A 169 3.49 32.16 -6.49
C GLN A 169 4.15 30.85 -6.94
N VAL A 170 4.23 29.85 -6.04
CA VAL A 170 4.79 28.54 -6.38
C VAL A 170 3.94 27.80 -7.41
N ARG A 171 2.60 27.95 -7.36
CA ARG A 171 1.71 27.36 -8.36
C ARG A 171 1.94 27.97 -9.75
N ASP A 172 2.18 29.28 -9.82
CA ASP A 172 2.46 29.96 -11.08
C ASP A 172 3.83 29.55 -11.62
N GLN A 173 4.84 29.39 -10.76
CA GLN A 173 6.15 28.83 -11.11
C GLN A 173 6.03 27.38 -11.61
N TYR A 174 5.23 26.53 -10.95
CA TYR A 174 5.02 25.15 -11.38
C TYR A 174 4.33 25.04 -12.74
N ASN A 175 3.48 26.01 -13.08
CA ASN A 175 2.75 26.07 -14.36
C ASN A 175 3.48 26.87 -15.46
N ALA A 176 4.63 27.44 -15.14
CA ALA A 176 5.48 28.11 -16.12
C ALA A 176 6.07 27.07 -17.08
N PRO A 177 6.46 27.46 -18.30
CA PRO A 177 7.21 26.60 -19.19
C PRO A 177 8.44 26.02 -18.48
N PRO A 178 8.82 24.76 -18.75
CA PRO A 178 10.05 24.20 -18.21
C PRO A 178 11.22 25.11 -18.57
N ASN A 179 12.00 25.52 -17.57
CA ASN A 179 13.35 26.02 -17.83
C ASN A 179 14.25 24.80 -17.96
N ASP A 180 15.00 24.70 -19.05
CA ASP A 180 16.01 23.64 -19.33
C ASP A 180 17.18 23.63 -18.32
N SER A 181 17.06 24.30 -17.16
CA SER A 181 18.15 24.57 -16.23
C SER A 181 18.63 23.38 -15.39
N GLY A 182 18.02 22.20 -15.52
CA GLY A 182 18.45 21.00 -14.77
C GLY A 182 18.11 21.02 -13.27
N ASP A 183 17.27 21.95 -12.80
CA ASP A 183 16.86 22.08 -11.38
C ASP A 183 15.79 21.04 -10.96
N GLU A 184 16.10 19.75 -11.14
CA GLU A 184 15.15 18.67 -10.86
C GLU A 184 14.69 18.60 -9.39
N PRO A 185 15.57 18.74 -8.36
CA PRO A 185 15.13 18.76 -6.97
C PRO A 185 14.16 19.89 -6.65
N ALA A 186 14.42 21.10 -7.17
CA ALA A 186 13.53 22.25 -6.96
C ALA A 186 12.17 22.03 -7.65
N SER A 187 12.15 21.43 -8.84
CA SER A 187 10.90 21.09 -9.53
C SER A 187 10.05 20.08 -8.75
N VAL A 188 10.68 18.99 -8.28
CA VAL A 188 10.01 17.98 -7.45
C VAL A 188 9.56 18.57 -6.11
N ALA A 189 10.34 19.48 -5.52
CA ALA A 189 9.98 20.15 -4.28
C ALA A 189 8.71 21.00 -4.44
N ARG A 190 8.55 21.71 -5.57
CA ARG A 190 7.31 22.44 -5.90
C ARG A 190 6.11 21.49 -6.01
N PHE A 191 6.27 20.35 -6.69
CA PHE A 191 5.23 19.32 -6.80
C PHE A 191 4.78 18.81 -5.43
N ILE A 192 5.71 18.38 -4.57
CA ILE A 192 5.42 17.86 -3.22
C ILE A 192 4.80 18.96 -2.34
N TYR A 193 5.36 20.18 -2.38
CA TYR A 193 4.83 21.32 -1.63
C TYR A 193 3.38 21.62 -2.01
N LEU A 194 3.08 21.72 -3.31
CA LEU A 194 1.72 21.97 -3.79
C LEU A 194 0.79 20.84 -3.36
N ASN A 195 1.19 19.58 -3.51
CA ASN A 195 0.41 18.43 -3.04
C ASN A 195 0.11 18.48 -1.53
N LYS A 196 1.07 18.90 -0.70
CA LYS A 196 0.89 18.91 0.75
C LYS A 196 0.09 20.10 1.27
N THR A 197 -0.01 21.15 0.47
CA THR A 197 -0.64 22.42 0.87
C THR A 197 -1.90 22.76 0.08
N CYS A 198 -2.22 22.05 -1.00
CA CYS A 198 -3.46 22.23 -1.77
C CYS A 198 -4.68 21.57 -1.11
N TYR A 199 -5.86 21.95 -1.59
CA TYR A 199 -7.13 21.39 -1.15
C TYR A 199 -7.13 19.86 -1.26
N ASN A 200 -7.35 19.19 -0.13
CA ASN A 200 -7.35 17.73 0.05
C ASN A 200 -6.08 16.97 -0.39
N GLY A 201 -5.02 17.67 -0.79
CA GLY A 201 -3.81 17.05 -1.33
C GLY A 201 -4.02 16.31 -2.65
N LEU A 202 -4.91 16.86 -3.46
CA LEU A 202 -5.25 16.35 -4.77
C LEU A 202 -4.23 16.80 -5.81
N TYR A 203 -3.80 15.89 -6.68
CA TYR A 203 -3.12 16.24 -7.92
C TYR A 203 -4.17 16.35 -9.04
N ARG A 204 -4.34 17.55 -9.60
CA ARG A 204 -5.23 17.78 -10.74
C ARG A 204 -4.64 18.83 -11.65
N VAL A 205 -4.64 18.52 -12.94
CA VAL A 205 -4.30 19.43 -14.03
C VAL A 205 -5.51 19.69 -14.91
N ASN A 206 -5.52 20.81 -15.62
CA ASN A 206 -6.50 21.07 -16.68
C ASN A 206 -6.07 20.42 -18.02
N SER A 207 -6.88 20.58 -19.07
CA SER A 207 -6.58 20.07 -20.42
C SER A 207 -5.28 20.60 -21.05
N ARG A 208 -4.68 21.66 -20.47
CA ARG A 208 -3.38 22.20 -20.87
C ARG A 208 -2.23 21.71 -19.98
N GLY A 209 -2.46 20.69 -19.15
CA GLY A 209 -1.46 20.15 -18.22
C GLY A 209 -1.14 21.05 -17.02
N LYS A 210 -1.86 22.16 -16.82
CA LYS A 210 -1.57 23.10 -15.72
C LYS A 210 -2.27 22.70 -14.43
N PHE A 211 -1.52 22.62 -13.33
CA PHE A 211 -2.03 22.38 -11.99
C PHE A 211 -3.00 23.49 -11.57
N ASN A 212 -4.22 23.11 -11.18
CA ASN A 212 -5.32 24.06 -10.93
C ASN A 212 -6.06 23.85 -9.60
N VAL A 213 -5.44 23.18 -8.63
CA VAL A 213 -6.04 23.00 -7.29
C VAL A 213 -5.81 24.28 -6.46
N PRO A 214 -6.81 24.75 -5.68
CA PRO A 214 -6.62 25.89 -4.78
C PRO A 214 -5.86 25.49 -3.51
N LYS A 215 -5.38 26.49 -2.76
CA LYS A 215 -4.75 26.30 -1.45
C LYS A 215 -5.72 25.60 -0.48
N GLY A 216 -5.22 24.62 0.26
CA GLY A 216 -5.95 23.95 1.32
C GLY A 216 -6.05 24.81 2.59
N ARG A 217 -6.97 24.45 3.48
CA ARG A 217 -7.17 25.13 4.78
C ARG A 217 -6.48 24.34 5.89
N TYR A 218 -5.14 24.31 5.86
CA TYR A 218 -4.33 23.67 6.91
C TYR A 218 -3.67 24.73 7.79
N ALA A 219 -3.82 24.61 9.10
CA ALA A 219 -3.17 25.54 10.04
C ALA A 219 -1.64 25.36 10.07
N ASN A 220 -1.17 24.11 10.01
CA ASN A 220 0.25 23.77 9.97
C ASN A 220 0.47 22.51 9.11
N PRO A 221 0.52 22.63 7.78
CA PRO A 221 0.68 21.46 6.91
C PRO A 221 2.07 20.85 7.09
N THR A 222 2.15 19.55 7.37
CA THR A 222 3.40 18.81 7.27
C THR A 222 3.78 18.65 5.80
N ILE A 223 4.65 19.53 5.31
CA ILE A 223 5.15 19.51 3.93
C ILE A 223 6.02 18.26 3.71
N TYR A 224 6.93 17.96 4.63
CA TYR A 224 7.72 16.74 4.56
C TYR A 224 8.17 16.28 5.94
N SER A 225 8.71 15.06 5.99
CA SER A 225 9.42 14.52 7.15
C SER A 225 10.78 14.04 6.67
N LYS A 226 11.86 14.59 7.25
CA LYS A 226 13.24 14.19 6.95
C LYS A 226 13.41 12.68 7.02
N GLU A 227 12.88 12.09 8.10
CA GLU A 227 12.98 10.66 8.33
C GLU A 227 12.18 9.83 7.30
N ASN A 228 11.02 10.30 6.87
CA ASN A 228 10.25 9.62 5.83
C ASN A 228 10.96 9.68 4.48
N ILE A 229 11.54 10.83 4.11
CA ILE A 229 12.28 10.96 2.84
C ILE A 229 13.46 9.99 2.82
N LEU A 230 14.25 9.91 3.90
CA LEU A 230 15.39 9.00 3.99
C LEU A 230 14.97 7.52 3.95
N THR A 231 13.89 7.15 4.65
CA THR A 231 13.40 5.75 4.62
C THR A 231 12.77 5.38 3.28
N VAL A 232 12.10 6.31 2.59
CA VAL A 232 11.62 6.12 1.22
C VAL A 232 12.81 5.95 0.26
N SER A 233 13.83 6.80 0.35
CA SER A 233 15.05 6.68 -0.46
C SER A 233 15.70 5.31 -0.29
N GLU A 234 15.82 4.84 0.97
CA GLU A 234 16.34 3.50 1.27
C GLU A 234 15.50 2.38 0.64
N ALA A 235 14.17 2.46 0.78
CA ALA A 235 13.26 1.46 0.22
C ALA A 235 13.36 1.38 -1.32
N LEU A 236 13.61 2.52 -1.98
CA LEU A 236 13.70 2.62 -3.44
C LEU A 236 15.03 2.12 -4.03
N LYS A 237 16.04 1.79 -3.22
CA LYS A 237 17.34 1.32 -3.74
C LYS A 237 17.20 0.13 -4.69
N ASN A 238 16.34 -0.82 -4.35
CA ASN A 238 16.08 -2.03 -5.12
C ASN A 238 14.93 -1.87 -6.13
N ALA A 239 14.39 -0.65 -6.31
CA ALA A 239 13.30 -0.38 -7.24
C ALA A 239 13.82 0.26 -8.52
N THR A 240 13.39 -0.26 -9.66
CA THR A 240 13.53 0.39 -10.97
C THR A 240 12.25 1.15 -11.29
N LEU A 241 12.38 2.41 -11.70
CA LEU A 241 11.28 3.36 -11.83
C LEU A 241 11.04 3.71 -13.29
N TYR A 242 9.79 3.59 -13.76
CA TYR A 242 9.44 3.90 -15.14
C TYR A 242 8.18 4.73 -15.28
N THR A 243 8.20 5.64 -16.25
CA THR A 243 6.99 6.28 -16.77
C THR A 243 6.57 5.50 -18.01
N ARG A 244 5.61 4.59 -17.87
CA ARG A 244 5.15 3.70 -18.95
C ARG A 244 3.71 3.25 -18.71
N ASP A 245 3.05 2.77 -19.77
CA ASP A 245 1.75 2.11 -19.67
C ASP A 245 1.89 0.74 -18.97
N PHE A 246 0.82 0.27 -18.34
CA PHE A 246 0.81 -1.00 -17.60
C PHE A 246 0.99 -2.22 -18.51
N GLU A 247 0.67 -2.12 -19.81
CA GLU A 247 0.85 -3.23 -20.76
C GLU A 247 2.32 -3.47 -21.11
N GLU A 248 3.20 -2.49 -20.85
CA GLU A 248 4.62 -2.53 -21.20
C GLU A 248 5.50 -3.25 -20.17
N ILE A 249 4.91 -3.84 -19.12
CA ILE A 249 5.66 -4.68 -18.18
C ILE A 249 5.77 -6.11 -18.71
N ASP A 250 6.93 -6.73 -18.51
CA ASP A 250 7.21 -8.11 -18.94
C ASP A 250 7.70 -8.95 -17.76
N PRO A 251 6.78 -9.35 -16.85
CA PRO A 251 7.13 -10.19 -15.71
C PRO A 251 7.52 -11.60 -16.16
N GLN A 252 8.35 -12.22 -15.35
CA GLN A 252 8.80 -13.60 -15.49
C GLN A 252 7.97 -14.53 -14.58
N PRO A 253 7.96 -15.86 -14.83
CA PRO A 253 7.29 -16.81 -13.95
C PRO A 253 7.68 -16.59 -12.48
N VAL A 254 6.75 -16.83 -11.55
CA VAL A 254 6.85 -16.60 -10.09
C VAL A 254 7.00 -15.15 -9.63
N ASP A 255 7.06 -14.16 -10.54
CA ASP A 255 6.99 -12.74 -10.16
C ASP A 255 5.60 -12.40 -9.57
N PHE A 256 5.52 -11.33 -8.78
CA PHE A 256 4.27 -10.85 -8.19
C PHE A 256 3.91 -9.47 -8.73
N ILE A 257 2.71 -9.35 -9.31
CA ILE A 257 2.17 -8.11 -9.86
C ILE A 257 0.98 -7.66 -9.02
N TYR A 258 1.07 -6.47 -8.41
CA TYR A 258 -0.04 -5.82 -7.74
C TYR A 258 -0.60 -4.67 -8.60
N CYS A 259 -1.85 -4.80 -9.02
CA CYS A 259 -2.53 -3.82 -9.86
C CYS A 259 -3.55 -3.01 -9.06
N ASP A 260 -3.41 -1.68 -9.10
CA ASP A 260 -4.36 -0.74 -8.51
C ASP A 260 -4.74 0.36 -9.51
N PRO A 261 -5.49 0.02 -10.58
CA PRO A 261 -5.86 0.99 -11.59
C PRO A 261 -6.83 2.04 -11.00
N PRO A 262 -7.07 3.16 -11.71
CA PRO A 262 -8.26 3.96 -11.45
C PRO A 262 -9.52 3.08 -11.50
N TYR A 263 -10.41 3.28 -10.53
CA TYR A 263 -11.58 2.41 -10.34
C TYR A 263 -12.65 2.67 -11.40
N ASP A 264 -13.39 1.62 -11.76
CA ASP A 264 -14.52 1.66 -12.68
C ASP A 264 -15.54 2.75 -12.28
N ASP A 265 -15.95 2.81 -11.00
CA ASP A 265 -16.91 3.81 -10.54
C ASP A 265 -16.38 5.26 -10.46
N THR A 266 -15.11 5.49 -10.84
CA THR A 266 -14.46 6.81 -10.81
C THR A 266 -14.30 7.47 -12.18
N PHE A 267 -14.88 6.90 -13.25
CA PHE A 267 -14.77 7.38 -14.65
C PHE A 267 -14.98 8.90 -14.83
N ASP A 268 -15.83 9.53 -14.03
CA ASP A 268 -16.14 10.96 -14.13
C ASP A 268 -15.06 11.88 -13.52
N SER A 269 -14.00 11.32 -12.94
CA SER A 269 -13.07 12.07 -12.12
C SER A 269 -11.61 11.75 -12.42
N TYR A 270 -10.94 12.73 -13.04
CA TYR A 270 -9.47 12.89 -13.12
C TYR A 270 -8.71 12.12 -14.22
N ALA A 271 -8.87 12.54 -15.48
CA ALA A 271 -7.79 12.96 -16.40
C ALA A 271 -8.36 13.08 -17.82
N ALA A 272 -7.87 14.03 -18.61
CA ALA A 272 -8.11 14.01 -20.05
C ALA A 272 -7.39 12.79 -20.62
N GLY A 273 -8.14 11.77 -21.06
CA GLY A 273 -7.63 10.45 -21.47
C GLY A 273 -7.92 9.30 -20.49
N GLY A 274 -9.01 9.40 -19.71
CA GLY A 274 -9.32 8.54 -18.56
C GLY A 274 -9.25 7.03 -18.78
N PHE A 275 -9.06 6.31 -17.67
CA PHE A 275 -9.01 4.85 -17.62
C PHE A 275 -10.44 4.31 -17.65
N GLY A 276 -10.92 4.00 -18.87
CA GLY A 276 -12.28 3.58 -19.22
C GLY A 276 -12.50 2.07 -19.14
N GLU A 277 -13.68 1.61 -19.57
CA GLU A 277 -13.96 0.17 -19.73
C GLU A 277 -12.94 -0.51 -20.67
N MET A 278 -12.46 0.19 -21.70
CA MET A 278 -11.46 -0.34 -22.62
C MET A 278 -10.13 -0.63 -21.90
N GLU A 279 -9.69 0.28 -21.03
CA GLU A 279 -8.47 0.13 -20.24
C GLU A 279 -8.63 -0.96 -19.17
N GLN A 280 -9.82 -1.10 -18.56
CA GLN A 280 -10.11 -2.23 -17.67
C GLN A 280 -10.01 -3.57 -18.41
N ARG A 281 -10.52 -3.65 -19.66
CA ARG A 281 -10.39 -4.84 -20.51
C ARG A 281 -8.94 -5.15 -20.89
N ARG A 282 -8.18 -4.13 -21.28
CA ARG A 282 -6.73 -4.23 -21.56
C ARG A 282 -5.97 -4.77 -20.35
N LEU A 283 -6.28 -4.28 -19.15
CA LEU A 283 -5.66 -4.77 -17.91
C LEU A 283 -6.03 -6.22 -17.62
N ARG A 284 -7.30 -6.61 -17.82
CA ARG A 284 -7.74 -8.00 -17.71
C ARG A 284 -6.93 -8.90 -18.67
N ASP A 285 -6.80 -8.51 -19.94
CA ASP A 285 -6.02 -9.27 -20.93
C ASP A 285 -4.54 -9.40 -20.53
N CYS A 286 -3.97 -8.38 -19.89
CA CYS A 286 -2.63 -8.47 -19.31
C CYS A 286 -2.54 -9.47 -18.16
N MET A 287 -3.51 -9.42 -17.24
CA MET A 287 -3.57 -10.35 -16.11
C MET A 287 -3.74 -11.80 -16.58
N ASP A 288 -4.52 -12.06 -17.63
CA ASP A 288 -4.63 -13.39 -18.26
C ASP A 288 -3.25 -13.87 -18.73
N ARG A 289 -2.53 -13.04 -19.50
CA ARG A 289 -1.19 -13.37 -19.99
C ARG A 289 -0.17 -13.60 -18.87
N TRP A 290 -0.20 -12.79 -17.81
CA TRP A 290 0.72 -12.95 -16.68
C TRP A 290 0.41 -14.21 -15.87
N ARG A 291 -0.87 -14.52 -15.66
CA ARG A 291 -1.33 -15.76 -15.02
C ARG A 291 -0.90 -16.98 -15.83
N GLU A 292 -1.09 -16.97 -17.15
CA GLU A 292 -0.66 -18.06 -18.06
C GLU A 292 0.87 -18.28 -18.04
N LYS A 293 1.65 -17.20 -17.86
CA LYS A 293 3.11 -17.29 -17.67
C LYS A 293 3.52 -17.87 -16.30
N GLY A 294 2.58 -18.08 -15.38
CA GLY A 294 2.87 -18.55 -14.02
C GLY A 294 3.28 -17.44 -13.05
N CYS A 295 2.86 -16.20 -13.29
CA CYS A 295 3.04 -15.10 -12.34
C CYS A 295 1.91 -15.07 -11.30
N HIS A 296 2.19 -14.52 -10.12
CA HIS A 296 1.17 -14.19 -9.14
C HIS A 296 0.58 -12.81 -9.47
N VAL A 297 -0.73 -12.69 -9.57
CA VAL A 297 -1.41 -11.41 -9.84
C VAL A 297 -2.46 -11.12 -8.78
N LEU A 298 -2.48 -9.88 -8.30
CA LEU A 298 -3.50 -9.35 -7.38
C LEU A 298 -3.96 -7.99 -7.88
N LEU A 299 -5.27 -7.79 -7.98
CA LEU A 299 -5.89 -6.54 -8.38
C LEU A 299 -6.82 -6.05 -7.27
N SER A 300 -6.78 -4.75 -6.98
CA SER A 300 -7.83 -4.06 -6.21
C SER A 300 -8.72 -3.22 -7.13
N ASN A 301 -10.04 -3.29 -6.99
CA ASN A 301 -10.97 -2.46 -7.75
C ASN A 301 -12.30 -2.23 -7.01
N SER A 302 -13.16 -1.37 -7.54
CA SER A 302 -14.53 -1.17 -7.06
C SER A 302 -15.41 -2.40 -7.36
N ASP A 303 -16.36 -2.68 -6.47
CA ASP A 303 -17.38 -3.72 -6.71
C ASP A 303 -18.45 -3.23 -7.68
N THR A 304 -18.28 -3.56 -8.97
CA THR A 304 -19.25 -3.21 -10.03
C THR A 304 -19.56 -4.42 -10.93
N PRO A 305 -20.71 -4.40 -11.63
CA PRO A 305 -21.05 -5.46 -12.58
C PRO A 305 -20.03 -5.63 -13.71
N LEU A 306 -19.35 -4.55 -14.12
CA LEU A 306 -18.29 -4.65 -15.13
C LEU A 306 -17.11 -5.44 -14.58
N ILE A 307 -16.57 -5.05 -13.42
CA ILE A 307 -15.39 -5.71 -12.83
C ILE A 307 -15.69 -7.18 -12.53
N ARG A 308 -16.85 -7.50 -11.95
CA ARG A 308 -17.23 -8.90 -11.67
C ARG A 308 -17.28 -9.75 -12.94
N ARG A 309 -17.80 -9.20 -14.04
CA ARG A 309 -17.85 -9.90 -15.33
C ARG A 309 -16.48 -10.05 -15.98
N LEU A 310 -15.64 -9.01 -15.92
CA LEU A 310 -14.29 -9.06 -16.50
C LEU A 310 -13.42 -10.14 -15.85
N TYR A 311 -13.60 -10.33 -14.55
CA TYR A 311 -12.76 -11.23 -13.75
C TYR A 311 -13.54 -12.45 -13.23
N GLU A 312 -14.57 -12.89 -13.94
CA GLU A 312 -15.44 -14.00 -13.49
C GLU A 312 -14.71 -15.35 -13.33
N GLU A 313 -13.60 -15.55 -14.05
CA GLU A 313 -12.73 -16.72 -13.95
C GLU A 313 -11.64 -16.58 -12.87
N TYR A 314 -11.61 -15.48 -12.13
CA TYR A 314 -10.66 -15.24 -11.05
C TYR A 314 -11.31 -15.49 -9.69
N ARG A 315 -10.47 -15.72 -8.69
CA ARG A 315 -10.94 -15.69 -7.30
C ARG A 315 -11.18 -14.24 -6.89
N ILE A 316 -12.45 -13.90 -6.63
CA ILE A 316 -12.87 -12.56 -6.20
C ILE A 316 -13.24 -12.60 -4.71
N GLU A 317 -12.67 -11.69 -3.93
CA GLU A 317 -13.03 -11.49 -2.53
C GLU A 317 -13.44 -10.05 -2.25
N GLU A 318 -14.47 -9.91 -1.42
CA GLU A 318 -14.97 -8.61 -0.96
C GLU A 318 -14.24 -8.17 0.31
N VAL A 319 -13.73 -6.95 0.29
CA VAL A 319 -13.15 -6.29 1.45
C VAL A 319 -14.00 -5.08 1.81
N VAL A 320 -14.51 -5.08 3.04
CA VAL A 320 -15.30 -3.97 3.56
C VAL A 320 -14.37 -2.93 4.20
N ALA A 321 -14.32 -1.75 3.60
CA ALA A 321 -13.52 -0.63 4.07
C ALA A 321 -14.40 0.56 4.50
N PRO A 322 -14.05 1.30 5.55
CA PRO A 322 -14.71 2.56 5.86
C PRO A 322 -14.42 3.61 4.78
N ARG A 323 -15.44 4.24 4.17
CA ARG A 323 -15.22 5.38 3.26
C ARG A 323 -14.57 6.54 4.00
N HIS A 324 -13.35 6.94 3.60
CA HIS A 324 -12.66 8.11 4.17
C HIS A 324 -12.91 9.44 3.42
N ILE A 325 -13.65 9.43 2.31
CA ILE A 325 -13.86 10.62 1.49
C ILE A 325 -15.37 10.91 1.37
N ASN A 326 -15.95 11.52 2.41
CA ASN A 326 -17.20 12.26 2.24
C ASN A 326 -17.29 13.41 3.26
N SER A 327 -17.60 14.62 2.79
CA SER A 327 -17.65 15.84 3.62
C SER A 327 -18.93 15.95 4.46
N LYS A 328 -19.85 14.98 4.37
CA LYS A 328 -21.10 14.92 5.13
C LYS A 328 -21.09 13.72 6.08
N ALA A 329 -21.25 13.99 7.37
CA ALA A 329 -21.16 13.01 8.46
C ALA A 329 -22.14 11.84 8.33
N ASP A 330 -23.26 12.07 7.63
CA ASP A 330 -24.44 11.18 7.58
C ASP A 330 -24.40 10.20 6.39
N ARG A 331 -23.36 10.26 5.55
CA ARG A 331 -23.11 9.36 4.41
C ARG A 331 -21.81 8.56 4.56
N ARG A 332 -21.34 8.34 5.80
CA ARG A 332 -20.26 7.41 6.11
C ARG A 332 -20.77 5.97 5.95
N GLY A 333 -20.96 5.54 4.71
CA GLY A 333 -21.21 4.14 4.36
C GLY A 333 -19.89 3.37 4.23
N MET A 334 -19.94 2.06 4.44
CA MET A 334 -18.85 1.17 4.03
C MET A 334 -18.75 1.17 2.50
N THR A 335 -17.54 1.11 1.97
CA THR A 335 -17.29 0.71 0.57
C THR A 335 -16.87 -0.73 0.55
N VAL A 336 -17.47 -1.49 -0.36
CA VAL A 336 -16.98 -2.80 -0.72
C VAL A 336 -15.96 -2.59 -1.85
N GLU A 337 -14.75 -3.07 -1.63
CA GLU A 337 -13.70 -3.15 -2.64
C GLU A 337 -13.46 -4.63 -2.96
N LEU A 338 -13.16 -4.94 -4.21
CA LEU A 338 -12.83 -6.28 -4.64
C LEU A 338 -11.31 -6.48 -4.65
N LEU A 339 -10.87 -7.60 -4.11
CA LEU A 339 -9.55 -8.16 -4.35
C LEU A 339 -9.71 -9.34 -5.31
N VAL A 340 -9.09 -9.24 -6.49
CA VAL A 340 -9.15 -10.24 -7.56
C VAL A 340 -7.78 -10.91 -7.67
N MET A 341 -7.74 -12.24 -7.54
CA MET A 341 -6.53 -13.04 -7.46
C MET A 341 -6.45 -14.05 -8.60
N GLY A 342 -5.27 -14.17 -9.21
CA GLY A 342 -5.02 -15.11 -10.32
C GLY A 342 -4.79 -16.56 -9.91
N SER A 343 -4.68 -16.86 -8.61
CA SER A 343 -4.47 -18.21 -8.07
C SER A 343 -5.39 -18.50 -6.89
N ASP A 344 -5.71 -19.78 -6.70
CA ASP A 344 -6.49 -20.27 -5.56
C ASP A 344 -5.65 -20.55 -4.29
N ASP A 345 -4.32 -20.59 -4.44
CA ASP A 345 -3.35 -20.95 -3.38
C ASP A 345 -3.23 -19.93 -2.23
#